data_AF-A0A367A7A3-F1
#
_entry.id   AF-A0A367A7A3-F1
#
_cell.length_a   1.000
_cell.length_b   1.000
_cell.length_c   1.000
_cell.angle_alpha   90.00
_cell.angle_beta   90.00
_cell.angle_gamma   90.00
#
_symmetry.space_group_name_H-M   'P 1'
#
loop_
_entity.id
_entity.type
_entity.pdbx_description
1 polymer ?
#
loop_
_entity_poly.entity_id
_entity_poly.type
_entity_poly.pdbx_seq_one_letter_code
_entity_poly.pdbx_strand_id
1 'polypeptide(L)'
;MTRKRTFSDEQLVEAIATSDSWRGVLRELGLVATSAGAMRSVRSHADRLGADYGHFRGRRRWTDDALAAAIDGAQTWSDVAGSLGIRDSSAVLSLKGHAARLGLDHQHLSATPMVARGEMRPSTAHLDRAGSLLAASWFALCGHDVSWPLEPCRYDLLVCTGDGVRRVQVKTTTVRAGDSWKVYLSTSRQGPRTYDPDEIEDSFIIDGALTCYLIPVAAVGGLHAIHLRGYAQYQLAQVQDGEGSPRTSPTLSRRIP
;
A
#
# COMPACT_ATOMS: atom_id res chain seq x y z
N MET A 1 -49.06 -22.04 1.29
CA MET A 1 -50.10 -21.47 0.41
C MET A 1 -49.45 -21.02 -0.90
N THR A 2 -49.71 -21.74 -1.99
CA THR A 2 -49.12 -21.47 -3.31
C THR A 2 -49.81 -20.24 -3.89
N ARG A 3 -49.12 -19.09 -3.89
CA ARG A 3 -49.64 -17.85 -4.50
C ARG A 3 -49.86 -18.13 -5.97
N LYS A 4 -51.13 -18.08 -6.41
CA LYS A 4 -51.52 -18.27 -7.82
C LYS A 4 -50.74 -17.27 -8.68
N ARG A 5 -50.01 -17.76 -9.69
CA ARG A 5 -49.22 -16.90 -10.57
C ARG A 5 -50.16 -15.99 -11.36
N THR A 6 -49.76 -14.74 -11.54
CA THR A 6 -50.57 -13.69 -12.19
C THR A 6 -50.41 -13.66 -13.71
N PHE A 7 -49.46 -14.41 -14.25
CA PHE A 7 -49.13 -14.44 -15.68
C PHE A 7 -49.10 -15.89 -16.20
N SER A 8 -49.41 -16.07 -17.49
CA SER A 8 -49.35 -17.36 -18.20
C SER A 8 -47.94 -17.66 -18.75
N ASP A 9 -47.76 -18.88 -19.25
CA ASP A 9 -46.50 -19.32 -19.84
C ASP A 9 -46.20 -18.56 -21.15
N GLU A 10 -47.23 -18.30 -21.96
CA GLU A 10 -47.14 -17.50 -23.18
C GLU A 10 -46.72 -16.06 -22.88
N GLN A 11 -47.33 -15.45 -21.85
CA GLN A 11 -46.98 -14.09 -21.43
C GLN A 11 -45.53 -13.99 -20.96
N LEU A 12 -45.01 -15.04 -20.31
CA LEU A 12 -43.60 -15.09 -19.93
C LEU A 12 -42.68 -15.17 -21.16
N VAL A 13 -42.99 -16.04 -22.12
CA VAL A 13 -42.19 -16.18 -23.35
C VAL A 13 -42.20 -14.89 -24.16
N GLU A 14 -43.35 -14.24 -24.30
CA GLU A 14 -43.49 -12.94 -24.96
C GLU A 14 -42.66 -11.86 -24.23
N ALA A 15 -42.82 -11.73 -22.91
CA ALA A 15 -42.06 -10.76 -22.13
C ALA A 15 -40.53 -10.97 -22.20
N ILE A 16 -40.07 -12.21 -22.34
CA ILE A 16 -38.66 -12.55 -22.57
C ILE A 16 -38.20 -12.08 -23.96
N ALA A 17 -39.01 -12.31 -25.00
CA ALA A 17 -38.66 -11.91 -26.36
C ALA A 17 -38.57 -10.37 -26.51
N THR A 18 -39.40 -9.61 -25.79
CA THR A 18 -39.45 -8.14 -25.88
C THR A 18 -38.44 -7.44 -24.97
N SER A 19 -37.87 -8.13 -23.98
CA SER A 19 -36.97 -7.54 -22.98
C SER A 19 -35.50 -7.87 -23.24
N ASP A 20 -34.60 -7.00 -22.77
CA ASP A 20 -33.14 -7.23 -22.75
C ASP A 20 -32.58 -7.55 -21.35
N SER A 21 -33.45 -7.68 -20.34
CA SER A 21 -33.04 -8.00 -18.97
C SER A 21 -34.19 -8.57 -18.14
N TRP A 22 -33.87 -9.32 -17.08
CA TRP A 22 -34.87 -9.83 -16.12
C TRP A 22 -35.67 -8.74 -15.40
N ARG A 23 -35.09 -7.56 -15.23
CA ARG A 23 -35.83 -6.41 -14.70
C ARG A 23 -36.85 -5.89 -15.72
N GLY A 24 -36.53 -5.96 -17.01
CA GLY A 24 -37.48 -5.70 -18.11
C GLY A 24 -38.64 -6.69 -18.07
N VAL A 25 -38.33 -8.00 -18.04
CA VAL A 25 -39.35 -9.06 -17.97
C VAL A 25 -40.30 -8.86 -16.80
N LEU A 26 -39.79 -8.53 -15.62
CA LEU A 26 -40.66 -8.25 -14.47
C LEU A 26 -41.59 -7.06 -14.71
N ARG A 27 -41.14 -5.99 -15.39
CA ARG A 27 -42.00 -4.85 -15.71
C ARG A 27 -43.10 -5.23 -16.70
N GLU A 28 -42.74 -5.98 -17.75
CA GLU A 28 -43.71 -6.47 -18.76
C GLU A 28 -44.78 -7.37 -18.13
N LEU A 29 -44.39 -8.21 -17.17
CA LEU A 29 -45.32 -9.07 -16.43
C LEU A 29 -46.10 -8.35 -15.31
N GLY A 30 -45.95 -7.03 -15.18
CA GLY A 30 -46.61 -6.25 -14.12
C GLY A 30 -46.10 -6.56 -12.70
N LEU A 31 -44.89 -7.12 -12.58
CA LEU A 31 -44.24 -7.51 -11.33
C LEU A 31 -43.25 -6.43 -10.86
N VAL A 32 -42.96 -6.44 -9.56
CA VAL A 32 -41.99 -5.51 -8.96
C VAL A 32 -40.57 -5.87 -9.40
N ALA A 33 -39.99 -5.05 -10.28
CA ALA A 33 -38.68 -5.26 -10.91
C ALA A 33 -37.48 -5.28 -9.94
N THR A 34 -37.65 -4.84 -8.71
CA THR A 34 -36.62 -4.86 -7.65
C THR A 34 -36.70 -6.12 -6.77
N SER A 35 -37.73 -6.95 -6.91
CA SER A 35 -37.89 -8.15 -6.08
C SER A 35 -36.98 -9.29 -6.55
N ALA A 36 -35.96 -9.59 -5.76
CA ALA A 36 -35.05 -10.73 -6.00
C ALA A 36 -35.78 -12.10 -5.97
N GLY A 37 -36.86 -12.21 -5.19
CA GLY A 37 -37.69 -13.42 -5.14
C GLY A 37 -38.51 -13.61 -6.41
N ALA A 38 -39.14 -12.54 -6.92
CA ALA A 38 -39.88 -12.58 -8.19
C ALA A 38 -38.95 -12.91 -9.35
N MET A 39 -37.75 -12.31 -9.38
CA MET A 39 -36.76 -12.55 -10.42
C MET A 39 -36.29 -14.01 -10.47
N ARG A 40 -36.04 -14.63 -9.30
CA ARG A 40 -35.70 -16.06 -9.22
C ARG A 40 -36.86 -16.95 -9.68
N SER A 41 -38.07 -16.65 -9.25
CA SER A 41 -39.27 -17.43 -9.63
C SER A 41 -39.53 -17.38 -11.13
N VAL A 42 -39.37 -16.21 -11.75
CA VAL A 42 -39.59 -16.02 -13.19
C VAL A 42 -38.49 -16.70 -14.00
N ARG A 43 -37.22 -16.58 -13.59
CA ARG A 43 -36.10 -17.28 -14.23
C ARG A 43 -36.24 -18.79 -14.16
N SER A 44 -36.50 -19.35 -12.98
CA SER A 44 -36.71 -20.79 -12.80
C SER A 44 -37.90 -21.32 -13.62
N HIS A 45 -38.90 -20.47 -13.88
CA HIS A 45 -40.02 -20.84 -14.74
C HIS A 45 -39.64 -20.83 -16.22
N ALA A 46 -38.90 -19.81 -16.67
CA ALA A 46 -38.36 -19.74 -18.01
C ALA A 46 -37.44 -20.94 -18.32
N ASP A 47 -36.59 -21.33 -17.36
CA ASP A 47 -35.73 -22.51 -17.46
C ASP A 47 -36.52 -23.80 -17.66
N ARG A 48 -37.64 -23.94 -16.93
CA ARG A 48 -38.53 -25.10 -17.03
C ARG A 48 -39.25 -25.18 -18.36
N LEU A 49 -39.58 -24.03 -18.95
CA LEU A 49 -40.21 -23.92 -20.26
C LEU A 49 -39.19 -24.04 -21.41
N GLY A 50 -37.89 -24.02 -21.12
CA GLY A 50 -36.84 -23.99 -22.14
C GLY A 50 -36.83 -22.69 -22.96
N ALA A 51 -37.32 -21.59 -22.39
CA ALA A 51 -37.36 -20.30 -23.09
C ALA A 51 -35.96 -19.74 -23.28
N ASP A 52 -35.63 -19.30 -24.50
CA ASP A 52 -34.35 -18.66 -24.79
C ASP A 52 -34.37 -17.19 -24.34
N TYR A 53 -33.41 -16.84 -23.49
CA TYR A 53 -33.15 -15.48 -23.01
C TYR A 53 -31.66 -15.12 -23.13
N GLY A 54 -30.95 -15.74 -24.09
CA GLY A 54 -29.52 -15.56 -24.34
C GLY A 54 -29.13 -14.13 -24.73
N HIS A 55 -30.05 -13.34 -25.28
CA HIS A 55 -29.85 -11.95 -25.68
C HIS A 55 -29.78 -10.95 -24.51
N PHE A 56 -30.12 -11.36 -23.29
CA PHE A 56 -30.13 -10.44 -22.14
C PHE A 56 -28.73 -9.88 -21.84
N ARG A 57 -28.64 -8.55 -21.78
CA ARG A 57 -27.39 -7.83 -21.51
C ARG A 57 -27.06 -7.84 -20.01
N GLY A 58 -25.78 -7.90 -19.66
CA GLY A 58 -25.31 -8.03 -18.27
C GLY A 58 -25.17 -9.47 -17.79
N ARG A 59 -25.16 -10.44 -18.73
CA ARG A 59 -24.88 -11.84 -18.42
C ARG A 59 -23.42 -12.01 -17.98
N ARG A 60 -23.24 -12.72 -16.88
CA ARG A 60 -22.05 -13.49 -16.62
C ARG A 60 -21.77 -14.37 -17.84
N ARG A 61 -20.56 -14.30 -18.40
CA ARG A 61 -20.16 -15.00 -19.65
C ARG A 61 -19.88 -16.50 -19.49
N TRP A 62 -20.05 -17.04 -18.29
CA TRP A 62 -19.61 -18.37 -17.89
C TRP A 62 -20.72 -19.02 -17.05
N THR A 63 -20.94 -20.32 -17.25
CA THR A 63 -21.94 -21.09 -16.48
C THR A 63 -21.40 -21.44 -15.08
N ASP A 64 -22.23 -22.08 -14.26
CA ASP A 64 -21.78 -22.62 -12.97
C ASP A 64 -20.87 -23.84 -13.17
N ASP A 65 -21.21 -24.73 -14.11
CA ASP A 65 -20.36 -25.87 -14.48
C ASP A 65 -19.01 -25.45 -15.07
N ALA A 66 -19.00 -24.39 -15.89
CA ALA A 66 -17.76 -23.83 -16.42
C ALA A 66 -16.88 -23.25 -15.30
N LEU A 67 -17.48 -22.63 -14.27
CA LEU A 67 -16.73 -22.17 -13.11
C LEU A 67 -16.13 -23.34 -12.33
N ALA A 68 -16.91 -24.39 -12.08
CA ALA A 68 -16.44 -25.57 -11.35
C ALA A 68 -15.27 -26.23 -12.08
N ALA A 69 -15.41 -26.49 -13.38
CA ALA A 69 -14.34 -27.04 -14.21
C ALA A 69 -13.09 -26.14 -14.25
N ALA A 70 -13.28 -24.82 -14.31
CA ALA A 70 -12.19 -23.86 -14.29
C ALA A 70 -11.45 -23.84 -12.95
N ILE A 71 -12.16 -23.99 -11.82
CA ILE A 71 -11.58 -24.07 -10.47
C ILE A 71 -10.78 -25.36 -10.30
N ASP A 72 -11.33 -26.50 -10.73
CA ASP A 72 -10.66 -27.81 -10.60
C ASP A 72 -9.34 -27.86 -11.39
N GLY A 73 -9.28 -27.22 -12.56
CA GLY A 73 -8.10 -27.22 -13.43
C GLY A 73 -7.06 -26.13 -13.13
N ALA A 74 -7.35 -25.21 -12.21
CA ALA A 74 -6.51 -24.03 -11.95
C ALA A 74 -5.69 -24.15 -10.67
N GLN A 75 -4.60 -23.40 -10.59
CA GLN A 75 -3.80 -23.24 -9.36
C GLN A 75 -3.94 -21.83 -8.77
N THR A 76 -4.43 -20.88 -9.56
CA THR A 76 -4.70 -19.51 -9.11
C THR A 76 -6.02 -18.99 -9.65
N TRP A 77 -6.57 -17.98 -8.98
CA TRP A 77 -7.76 -17.25 -9.47
C TRP A 77 -7.53 -16.53 -10.80
N SER A 78 -6.29 -16.19 -11.13
CA SER A 78 -5.94 -15.63 -12.42
C SER A 78 -6.07 -16.68 -13.54
N ASP A 79 -5.70 -17.94 -13.27
CA ASP A 79 -5.87 -19.03 -14.22
C ASP A 79 -7.36 -19.34 -14.45
N VAL A 80 -8.18 -19.30 -13.38
CA VAL A 80 -9.64 -19.41 -13.47
C VAL A 80 -10.23 -18.28 -14.33
N ALA A 81 -9.79 -17.04 -14.14
CA ALA A 81 -10.26 -15.93 -14.97
C ALA A 81 -9.84 -16.11 -16.44
N GLY A 82 -8.60 -16.56 -16.68
CA GLY A 82 -8.07 -16.83 -18.01
C GLY A 82 -8.85 -17.92 -18.76
N SER A 83 -9.14 -19.05 -18.11
CA SER A 83 -9.88 -20.17 -18.71
C SER A 83 -11.34 -19.82 -19.03
N LEU A 84 -11.92 -18.88 -18.28
CA LEU A 84 -13.26 -18.33 -18.54
C LEU A 84 -13.26 -17.17 -19.54
N GLY A 85 -12.11 -16.84 -20.14
CA GLY A 85 -11.98 -15.76 -21.13
C GLY A 85 -12.15 -14.36 -20.54
N ILE A 86 -11.93 -14.22 -19.24
CA ILE A 86 -12.08 -12.96 -18.50
C ILE A 86 -10.71 -12.29 -18.41
N ARG A 87 -10.56 -11.14 -19.07
CA ARG A 87 -9.30 -10.39 -19.12
C ARG A 87 -9.19 -9.30 -18.04
N ASP A 88 -10.27 -9.06 -17.30
CA ASP A 88 -10.33 -8.02 -16.28
C ASP A 88 -10.05 -8.60 -14.89
N SER A 89 -9.01 -8.08 -14.24
CA SER A 89 -8.66 -8.40 -12.86
C SER A 89 -9.79 -8.11 -11.85
N SER A 90 -10.68 -7.16 -12.14
CA SER A 90 -11.82 -6.80 -11.27
C SER A 90 -12.85 -7.93 -11.12
N ALA A 91 -12.89 -8.85 -12.09
CA ALA A 91 -13.82 -9.97 -12.10
C ALA A 91 -13.45 -11.09 -11.11
N VAL A 92 -12.21 -11.11 -10.60
CA VAL A 92 -11.73 -12.13 -9.64
C VAL A 92 -12.55 -12.11 -8.35
N LEU A 93 -12.97 -10.94 -7.87
CA LEU A 93 -13.84 -10.82 -6.69
C LEU A 93 -15.22 -11.43 -6.94
N SER A 94 -15.75 -11.25 -8.15
CA SER A 94 -17.05 -11.83 -8.55
C SER A 94 -16.97 -13.35 -8.71
N LEU A 95 -15.85 -13.88 -9.22
CA LEU A 95 -15.57 -15.31 -9.30
C LEU A 95 -15.50 -15.94 -7.90
N LYS A 96 -14.71 -15.35 -7.00
CA LYS A 96 -14.59 -15.76 -5.59
C LYS A 96 -15.93 -15.79 -4.87
N GLY A 97 -16.67 -14.68 -4.93
CA GLY A 97 -17.97 -14.56 -4.27
C GLY A 97 -19.01 -15.54 -4.82
N HIS A 98 -18.91 -15.91 -6.10
CA HIS A 98 -19.82 -16.89 -6.67
C HIS A 98 -19.42 -18.34 -6.38
N ALA A 99 -18.14 -18.68 -6.43
CA ALA A 99 -17.66 -20.00 -6.02
C ALA A 99 -18.04 -20.30 -4.56
N ALA A 100 -17.87 -19.33 -3.66
CA ALA A 100 -18.32 -19.42 -2.29
C ALA A 100 -19.83 -19.62 -2.16
N ARG A 101 -20.64 -18.95 -3.00
CA ARG A 101 -22.11 -19.12 -3.02
C ARG A 101 -22.54 -20.51 -3.48
N LEU A 102 -21.80 -21.12 -4.40
CA LEU A 102 -22.03 -22.48 -4.89
C LEU A 102 -21.47 -23.56 -3.95
N GLY A 103 -20.68 -23.17 -2.94
CA GLY A 103 -20.01 -24.13 -2.05
C GLY A 103 -18.89 -24.91 -2.74
N LEU A 104 -18.28 -24.35 -3.79
CA LEU A 104 -17.15 -24.98 -4.48
C LEU A 104 -15.88 -24.88 -3.64
N ASP A 105 -15.13 -25.98 -3.56
CA ASP A 105 -13.80 -25.97 -2.95
C ASP A 105 -12.84 -25.18 -3.84
N HIS A 106 -12.18 -24.20 -3.25
CA HIS A 106 -11.26 -23.28 -3.93
C HIS A 106 -10.04 -22.96 -3.07
N GLN A 107 -9.79 -23.75 -2.02
CA GLN A 107 -8.71 -23.50 -1.09
C GLN A 107 -7.34 -23.61 -1.77
N HIS A 108 -7.21 -24.49 -2.77
CA HIS A 108 -5.98 -24.67 -3.56
C HIS A 108 -5.63 -23.45 -4.42
N LEU A 109 -6.63 -22.63 -4.81
CA LEU A 109 -6.43 -21.43 -5.63
C LEU A 109 -5.77 -20.25 -4.90
N SER A 110 -5.54 -20.38 -3.59
CA SER A 110 -4.97 -19.34 -2.73
C SER A 110 -3.47 -19.50 -2.47
N ALA A 111 -2.84 -20.56 -2.97
CA ALA A 111 -1.41 -20.74 -2.85
C ALA A 111 -0.70 -19.81 -3.84
N THR A 112 -0.45 -18.55 -3.43
CA THR A 112 0.64 -17.81 -4.06
C THR A 112 1.89 -18.66 -3.87
N PRO A 113 2.58 -19.13 -4.92
CA PRO A 113 3.84 -19.82 -4.72
C PRO A 113 4.74 -18.87 -3.95
N MET A 114 5.17 -19.28 -2.76
CA MET A 114 6.09 -18.52 -1.94
C MET A 114 7.42 -18.49 -2.71
N VAL A 115 7.58 -17.51 -3.59
CA VAL A 115 8.84 -17.24 -4.24
C VAL A 115 9.83 -17.04 -3.10
N ALA A 116 10.84 -17.92 -3.03
CA ALA A 116 11.89 -17.82 -2.04
C ALA A 116 12.43 -16.40 -2.09
N ARG A 117 12.12 -15.60 -1.06
CA ARG A 117 12.61 -14.23 -0.98
C ARG A 117 14.12 -14.37 -0.85
N GLY A 118 14.85 -13.88 -1.84
CA GLY A 118 16.31 -13.79 -1.74
C GLY A 118 16.68 -13.09 -0.44
N GLU A 119 17.74 -13.57 0.22
CA GLU A 119 18.15 -13.05 1.51
C GLU A 119 18.52 -11.56 1.37
N MET A 120 17.71 -10.67 1.94
CA MET A 120 18.00 -9.24 1.96
C MET A 120 18.91 -8.94 3.13
N ARG A 121 20.17 -8.56 2.85
CA ARG A 121 21.14 -8.16 3.87
C ARG A 121 21.54 -6.68 3.70
N PRO A 122 21.45 -5.86 4.75
CA PRO A 122 21.94 -4.48 4.69
C PRO A 122 23.47 -4.46 4.54
N SER A 123 23.98 -3.49 3.79
CA SER A 123 25.42 -3.30 3.56
C SER A 123 25.78 -1.81 3.61
N THR A 124 26.89 -1.49 4.28
CA THR A 124 27.42 -0.13 4.35
C THR A 124 27.89 0.40 3.00
N ALA A 125 28.04 -0.46 1.99
CA ALA A 125 28.28 -0.05 0.61
C ALA A 125 27.13 0.77 0.01
N HIS A 126 25.93 0.74 0.61
CA HIS A 126 24.76 1.52 0.20
C HIS A 126 24.47 2.69 1.14
N LEU A 127 25.40 3.02 2.03
CA LEU A 127 25.20 4.04 3.05
C LEU A 127 25.00 5.43 2.46
N ASP A 128 25.68 5.75 1.36
CA ASP A 128 25.47 6.98 0.59
C ASP A 128 24.02 7.14 0.09
N ARG A 129 23.41 6.05 -0.39
CA ARG A 129 22.02 6.01 -0.82
C ARG A 129 21.04 6.02 0.35
N ALA A 130 21.40 5.39 1.47
CA ALA A 130 20.53 5.27 2.63
C ALA A 130 20.60 6.47 3.58
N GLY A 131 21.63 7.31 3.48
CA GLY A 131 21.95 8.35 4.45
C GLY A 131 20.78 9.26 4.81
N SER A 132 20.11 9.86 3.82
CA SER A 132 19.00 10.79 4.08
C SER A 132 17.79 10.11 4.70
N LEU A 133 17.54 8.82 4.39
CA LEU A 133 16.46 8.05 5.00
C LEU A 133 16.77 7.74 6.47
N LEU A 134 18.02 7.41 6.80
CA LEU A 134 18.47 7.18 8.16
C LEU A 134 18.41 8.47 9.00
N ALA A 135 18.88 9.59 8.46
CA ALA A 135 18.80 10.89 9.11
C ALA A 135 17.35 11.32 9.36
N ALA A 136 16.48 11.19 8.34
CA ALA A 136 15.07 11.49 8.50
C ALA A 136 14.39 10.59 9.55
N SER A 137 14.71 9.29 9.56
CA SER A 137 14.20 8.35 10.56
C SER A 137 14.64 8.76 11.97
N TRP A 138 15.90 9.20 12.14
CA TRP A 138 16.40 9.68 13.42
C TRP A 138 15.59 10.88 13.93
N PHE A 139 15.41 11.92 13.11
CA PHE A 139 14.63 13.10 13.50
C PHE A 139 13.15 12.77 13.75
N ALA A 140 12.56 11.88 12.94
CA ALA A 140 11.19 11.43 13.14
C ALA A 140 11.03 10.67 14.47
N LEU A 141 12.01 9.85 14.86
CA LEU A 141 12.03 9.18 16.17
C LEU A 141 12.19 10.17 17.33
N CYS A 142 12.84 11.31 17.11
CA CYS A 142 12.85 12.42 18.06
C CYS A 142 11.53 13.21 18.11
N GLY A 143 10.53 12.86 17.28
CA GLY A 143 9.23 13.53 17.21
C GLY A 143 9.21 14.80 16.36
N HIS A 144 10.21 15.00 15.48
CA HIS A 144 10.24 16.13 14.56
C HIS A 144 9.64 15.77 13.21
N ASP A 145 8.93 16.72 12.60
CA ASP A 145 8.47 16.57 11.21
C ASP A 145 9.64 16.80 10.26
N VAL A 146 9.79 15.89 9.30
CA VAL A 146 10.86 15.93 8.29
C VAL A 146 10.25 16.03 6.91
N SER A 147 10.76 16.94 6.09
CA SER A 147 10.37 17.07 4.68
C SER A 147 11.59 17.10 3.76
N TRP A 148 11.40 16.60 2.54
CA TRP A 148 12.40 16.65 1.48
C TRP A 148 12.10 17.84 0.56
N PRO A 149 13.10 18.65 0.19
CA PRO A 149 12.90 19.70 -0.79
C PRO A 149 12.50 19.11 -2.15
N LEU A 150 11.54 19.76 -2.82
CA LEU A 150 11.09 19.34 -4.15
C LEU A 150 12.01 19.84 -5.28
N GLU A 151 12.76 20.92 -5.02
CA GLU A 151 13.71 21.51 -5.94
C GLU A 151 15.15 21.15 -5.56
N PRO A 152 16.11 21.22 -6.50
CA PRO A 152 17.52 21.05 -6.17
C PRO A 152 18.00 22.10 -5.16
N CYS A 153 18.23 21.66 -3.92
CA CYS A 153 18.73 22.51 -2.83
C CYS A 153 20.14 22.10 -2.39
N ARG A 154 20.77 22.96 -1.58
CA ARG A 154 22.08 22.72 -0.96
C ARG A 154 22.02 21.82 0.28
N TYR A 155 20.81 21.50 0.76
CA TYR A 155 20.52 20.60 1.87
C TYR A 155 19.67 19.42 1.37
N ASP A 156 19.67 18.33 2.13
CA ASP A 156 18.89 17.14 1.82
C ASP A 156 17.53 17.12 2.53
N LEU A 157 17.43 17.74 3.71
CA LEU A 157 16.26 17.69 4.57
C LEU A 157 15.90 19.06 5.16
N LEU A 158 14.61 19.28 5.38
CA LEU A 158 14.07 20.32 6.25
C LEU A 158 13.47 19.64 7.48
N VAL A 159 13.89 20.08 8.67
CA VAL A 159 13.42 19.53 9.95
C VAL A 159 12.69 20.61 10.71
N CYS A 160 11.40 20.40 10.98
CA CYS A 160 10.59 21.29 11.78
C CYS A 160 10.82 20.99 13.26
N THR A 161 11.39 21.95 13.96
CA THR A 161 11.62 21.92 15.41
C THR A 161 10.75 22.96 16.10
N GLY A 162 10.67 22.93 17.43
CA GLY A 162 9.96 23.96 18.19
C GLY A 162 10.49 25.38 17.97
N ASP A 163 11.77 25.50 17.59
CA ASP A 163 12.47 26.76 17.35
C ASP A 163 12.41 27.22 15.89
N GLY A 164 11.72 26.46 15.02
CA GLY A 164 11.58 26.74 13.59
C GLY A 164 12.12 25.63 12.70
N VAL A 165 12.33 25.96 11.43
CA VAL A 165 12.78 25.00 10.40
C VAL A 165 14.29 25.03 10.27
N ARG A 166 14.92 23.85 10.31
CA ARG A 166 16.37 23.68 10.11
C ARG A 166 16.64 22.99 8.78
N ARG A 167 17.56 23.53 7.98
CA ARG A 167 18.06 22.96 6.72
C ARG A 167 19.27 22.10 7.04
N VAL A 168 19.12 20.81 6.77
CA VAL A 168 20.10 19.79 7.16
C VAL A 168 20.69 19.16 5.90
N GLN A 169 22.00 19.26 5.76
CA GLN A 169 22.75 18.49 4.78
C GLN A 169 23.15 17.16 5.38
N VAL A 170 22.90 16.07 4.67
CA VAL A 170 23.32 14.73 5.07
C VAL A 170 24.64 14.38 4.40
N LYS A 171 25.56 13.81 5.18
CA LYS A 171 26.82 13.25 4.69
C LYS A 171 27.00 11.86 5.26
N THR A 172 27.62 10.99 4.47
CA THR A 172 28.01 9.67 4.96
C THR A 172 29.47 9.41 4.67
N THR A 173 30.09 8.53 5.46
CA THR A 173 31.46 8.10 5.20
C THR A 173 31.68 6.66 5.60
N THR A 174 32.41 5.93 4.77
CA THR A 174 33.01 4.63 5.09
C THR A 174 34.54 4.71 5.04
N VAL A 175 35.10 5.92 4.99
CA VAL A 175 36.55 6.17 4.90
C VAL A 175 37.15 6.27 6.30
N ARG A 176 37.95 5.27 6.67
CA ARG A 176 38.78 5.27 7.89
C ARG A 176 40.07 6.04 7.67
N ALA A 177 40.48 6.82 8.67
CA ALA A 177 41.78 7.48 8.75
C ALA A 177 42.32 7.33 10.17
N GLY A 178 43.18 6.32 10.38
CA GLY A 178 43.58 5.87 11.72
C GLY A 178 42.38 5.40 12.53
N ASP A 179 42.30 5.84 13.79
CA ASP A 179 41.22 5.47 14.72
C ASP A 179 39.95 6.30 14.55
N SER A 180 39.87 7.17 13.53
CA SER A 180 38.72 8.04 13.26
C SER A 180 38.17 7.77 11.87
N TRP A 181 36.91 8.14 11.68
CA TRP A 181 36.34 8.32 10.35
C TRP A 181 36.67 9.71 9.82
N LYS A 182 36.96 9.78 8.52
CA LYS A 182 37.17 11.03 7.79
C LYS A 182 35.96 11.27 6.89
N VAL A 183 35.38 12.46 6.97
CA VAL A 183 34.23 12.85 6.15
C VAL A 183 34.60 14.08 5.34
N TYR A 184 34.15 14.11 4.08
CA TYR A 184 34.26 15.28 3.21
C TYR A 184 32.95 16.06 3.26
N LEU A 185 33.04 17.34 3.57
CA LEU A 185 31.90 18.22 3.77
C LEU A 185 31.53 18.99 2.52
N SER A 186 32.44 19.13 1.55
CA SER A 186 32.14 19.77 0.26
C SER A 186 31.47 18.82 -0.74
N THR A 187 30.64 19.36 -1.63
CA THR A 187 30.14 18.63 -2.81
C THR A 187 31.18 18.60 -3.92
N SER A 188 31.51 17.44 -4.48
CA SER A 188 32.56 17.29 -5.50
C SER A 188 32.12 17.57 -6.94
N ARG A 189 30.81 17.70 -7.24
CA ARG A 189 30.31 17.71 -8.63
C ARG A 189 30.64 18.95 -9.47
N GLN A 190 31.02 20.08 -8.86
CA GLN A 190 31.36 21.33 -9.58
C GLN A 190 32.61 22.03 -8.99
N GLY A 191 33.45 21.30 -8.26
CA GLY A 191 34.55 21.85 -7.48
C GLY A 191 34.20 22.01 -5.99
N PRO A 192 35.19 21.91 -5.08
CA PRO A 192 34.93 21.95 -3.64
C PRO A 192 34.52 23.35 -3.20
N ARG A 193 33.21 23.53 -2.96
CA ARG A 193 32.66 24.71 -2.28
C ARG A 193 32.22 24.31 -0.87
N THR A 194 32.66 25.06 0.13
CA THR A 194 32.17 24.89 1.50
C THR A 194 30.80 25.53 1.64
N TYR A 195 29.98 24.97 2.50
CA TYR A 195 28.65 25.49 2.81
C TYR A 195 28.73 26.76 3.65
N ASP A 196 27.85 27.71 3.33
CA ASP A 196 27.62 28.90 4.14
C ASP A 196 26.60 28.58 5.26
N PRO A 197 26.77 29.08 6.50
CA PRO A 197 25.76 28.95 7.54
C PRO A 197 24.37 29.48 7.15
N ASP A 198 24.31 30.43 6.22
CA ASP A 198 23.04 30.95 5.68
C ASP A 198 22.39 29.99 4.67
N GLU A 199 23.14 29.02 4.11
CA GLU A 199 22.63 27.99 3.18
C GLU A 199 22.12 26.75 3.93
N ILE A 200 22.84 26.33 4.98
CA ILE A 200 22.52 25.17 5.81
C ILE A 200 22.92 25.41 7.27
N GLU A 201 22.07 25.01 8.21
CA GLU A 201 22.36 25.13 9.64
C GLU A 201 23.21 23.95 10.14
N ASP A 202 22.94 22.73 9.68
CA ASP A 202 23.56 21.52 10.20
C ASP A 202 24.03 20.53 9.14
N SER A 203 25.10 19.82 9.49
CA SER A 203 25.53 18.59 8.83
C SER A 203 25.15 17.38 9.68
N PHE A 204 24.23 16.55 9.18
CA PHE A 204 23.95 15.24 9.76
C PHE A 204 24.89 14.21 9.15
N ILE A 205 25.76 13.61 9.96
CA ILE A 205 26.82 12.72 9.47
C ILE A 205 26.64 11.31 9.99
N ILE A 206 26.72 10.32 9.10
CA ILE A 206 26.66 8.89 9.45
C ILE A 206 27.97 8.21 9.04
N ASP A 207 28.65 7.60 10.00
CA ASP A 207 29.89 6.86 9.74
C ASP A 207 29.65 5.38 9.37
N GLY A 208 30.72 4.68 9.02
CA GLY A 208 30.65 3.28 8.59
C GLY A 208 30.30 2.30 9.71
N ALA A 209 30.25 2.76 10.97
CA ALA A 209 29.71 2.01 12.10
C ALA A 209 28.26 2.42 12.44
N LEU A 210 27.62 3.21 11.56
CA LEU A 210 26.28 3.80 11.73
C LEU A 210 26.16 4.76 12.92
N THR A 211 27.29 5.29 13.41
CA THR A 211 27.27 6.34 14.42
C THR A 211 26.84 7.63 13.75
N CYS A 212 25.86 8.31 14.37
CA CYS A 212 25.29 9.55 13.85
C CYS A 212 25.85 10.77 14.60
N TYR A 213 26.04 11.87 13.89
CA TYR A 213 26.48 13.16 14.43
C TYR A 213 25.61 14.27 13.86
N LEU A 214 25.30 15.29 14.66
CA LEU A 214 24.65 16.52 14.20
C LEU A 214 25.57 17.70 14.48
N ILE A 215 26.31 18.12 13.46
CA ILE A 215 27.37 19.13 13.59
C ILE A 215 26.85 20.45 12.99
N PRO A 216 26.72 21.52 13.78
CA PRO A 216 26.41 22.85 13.24
C PRO A 216 27.47 23.27 12.23
N VAL A 217 27.05 23.85 11.11
CA VAL A 217 27.97 24.24 10.02
C VAL A 217 28.98 25.28 10.50
N ALA A 218 28.55 26.17 11.39
CA ALA A 218 29.44 27.14 12.04
C ALA A 218 30.59 26.48 12.85
N ALA A 219 30.38 25.29 13.41
CA ALA A 219 31.40 24.57 14.18
C ALA A 219 32.49 23.93 13.31
N VAL A 220 32.23 23.77 12.01
CA VAL A 220 33.20 23.24 11.04
C VAL A 220 34.17 24.32 10.58
N GLY A 221 33.75 25.59 10.57
CA GLY A 221 34.62 26.73 10.28
C GLY A 221 35.25 26.73 8.89
N GLY A 222 34.52 26.27 7.86
CA GLY A 222 35.00 26.33 6.47
C GLY A 222 35.84 25.12 6.00
N LEU A 223 36.13 24.15 6.88
CA LEU A 223 36.91 22.97 6.53
C LEU A 223 36.21 22.08 5.47
N HIS A 224 36.98 21.62 4.48
CA HIS A 224 36.47 20.71 3.43
C HIS A 224 36.35 19.25 3.88
N ALA A 225 37.10 18.86 4.91
CA ALA A 225 37.04 17.52 5.49
C ALA A 225 37.41 17.58 6.97
N ILE A 226 36.80 16.70 7.77
CA ILE A 226 37.02 16.63 9.21
C ILE A 226 37.22 15.17 9.66
N HIS A 227 37.89 15.00 10.80
CA HIS A 227 37.96 13.73 11.51
C HIS A 227 36.90 13.73 12.61
N LEU A 228 35.97 12.76 12.58
CA LEU A 228 34.81 12.74 13.49
C LEU A 228 35.18 12.64 14.97
N ARG A 229 36.35 12.07 15.30
CA ARG A 229 36.85 12.05 16.69
C ARG A 229 37.00 13.45 17.30
N GLY A 230 37.33 14.47 16.50
CA GLY A 230 37.43 15.87 16.96
C GLY A 230 36.07 16.54 17.21
N TYR A 231 34.97 15.85 16.86
CA TYR A 231 33.59 16.33 16.94
C TYR A 231 32.71 15.39 17.77
N ALA A 232 33.32 14.60 18.67
CA ALA A 232 32.62 13.62 19.50
C ALA A 232 31.50 14.23 20.37
N GLN A 233 31.61 15.50 20.75
CA GLN A 233 30.57 16.24 21.47
C GLN A 233 29.27 16.42 20.68
N TYR A 234 29.32 16.26 19.36
CA TYR A 234 28.14 16.34 18.47
C TYR A 234 27.59 14.96 18.11
N GLN A 235 28.11 13.89 18.72
CA GLN A 235 27.61 12.54 18.52
C GLN A 235 26.19 12.43 19.09
N LEU A 236 25.29 11.87 18.29
CA LEU A 236 23.92 11.64 18.71
C LEU A 236 23.83 10.35 19.53
N ALA A 237 22.85 10.31 20.45
CA ALA A 237 22.49 9.09 21.14
C ALA A 237 22.17 7.98 20.12
N GLN A 238 22.21 6.72 20.54
CA GLN A 238 21.67 5.62 19.73
C GLN A 238 20.19 5.44 20.06
N VAL A 239 19.40 4.91 19.12
CA VAL A 239 17.98 4.61 19.40
C VAL A 239 17.96 3.61 20.54
N GLN A 240 17.39 4.00 21.67
CA GLN A 240 17.18 3.10 22.80
C GLN A 240 15.76 2.54 22.70
N ASP A 241 15.59 1.25 23.02
CA ASP A 241 14.28 0.70 23.29
C ASP A 241 13.69 1.44 24.48
N GLY A 242 12.63 2.19 24.26
CA GLY A 242 11.90 2.84 25.34
C GLY A 242 11.26 1.78 26.22
N GLU A 243 11.92 1.38 27.31
CA GLU A 243 11.22 0.74 28.41
C GLU A 243 10.10 1.68 28.86
N GLY A 244 8.87 1.18 28.76
CA GLY A 244 7.66 1.97 28.79
C GLY A 244 7.54 2.81 30.05
N SER A 245 7.52 4.13 29.88
CA SER A 245 6.81 4.97 30.82
C SER A 245 5.32 4.61 30.71
N PRO A 246 4.68 4.08 31.78
CA PRO A 246 3.27 3.72 31.70
C PRO A 246 2.50 5.01 31.42
N ARG A 247 1.78 5.01 30.29
CA ARG A 247 0.75 6.01 30.01
C ARG A 247 -0.26 5.92 31.15
N THR A 248 -0.08 6.75 32.18
CA THR A 248 -1.08 6.95 33.23
C THR A 248 -2.32 7.48 32.56
N SER A 249 -3.32 6.60 32.43
CA SER A 249 -4.64 6.96 31.97
C SER A 249 -5.23 7.97 32.97
N PRO A 250 -5.79 9.10 32.52
CA PRO A 250 -6.46 10.02 33.43
C PRO A 250 -7.74 9.34 33.91
N THR A 251 -7.74 8.90 35.17
CA THR A 251 -8.97 8.47 35.83
C THR A 251 -9.87 9.69 35.99
N LEU A 252 -10.93 9.78 35.19
CA LEU A 252 -12.01 10.73 35.41
C LEU A 252 -12.67 10.44 36.76
N SER A 253 -12.21 11.13 37.81
CA SER A 253 -12.91 11.19 39.08
C SER A 253 -14.11 12.12 38.93
N ARG A 254 -15.27 11.54 38.59
CA ARG A 254 -16.56 12.21 38.61
C ARG A 254 -16.94 12.49 40.07
N ARG A 255 -16.69 13.70 40.56
CA ARG A 255 -17.35 14.23 41.76
C ARG A 255 -18.63 14.93 41.30
N ILE A 256 -19.76 14.47 41.82
CA ILE A 256 -21.07 15.14 41.75
C ILE A 256 -21.34 15.67 43.17
N PRO A 257 -21.68 16.94 43.37
CA PRO A 257 -22.53 17.37 44.48
C PRO A 257 -24.01 17.09 44.18
#